data_AF-A0A417UAW2-F1
#
_entry.id   AF-A0A417UAW2-F1
#
_cell.length_a   1.000
_cell.length_b   1.000
_cell.length_c   1.000
_cell.angle_alpha   90.00
_cell.angle_beta   90.00
_cell.angle_gamma   90.00
#
_symmetry.space_group_name_H-M   'P 1'
#
loop_
_entity.id
_entity.type
_entity.pdbx_description
1 polymer ?
#
loop_
_entity_poly.entity_id
_entity_poly.type
_entity_poly.pdbx_seq_one_letter_code
_entity_poly.pdbx_strand_id
1 'polypeptide(L)' 'MVDVVVWAKKRIFPKNRMDCKGILKMMGLPDYNAWEIVKRTNACLTEDPYWLRFSEEETFADTTRGRSRKIMSA' A
#
# COMPACT_ATOMS: atom_id res chain seq x y z
N MET A 1 -19.15 -8.62 -10.18
CA MET A 1 -18.78 -8.03 -8.88
C MET A 1 -17.27 -8.17 -8.73
N VAL A 2 -16.52 -7.08 -8.60
CA VAL A 2 -15.08 -7.17 -8.33
C VAL A 2 -14.91 -7.52 -6.86
N ASP A 3 -14.31 -8.67 -6.58
CA ASP A 3 -13.97 -9.06 -5.22
C ASP A 3 -12.85 -8.13 -4.71
N VAL A 4 -13.15 -7.36 -3.66
CA VAL A 4 -12.21 -6.41 -3.05
C VAL A 4 -10.92 -7.09 -2.59
N VAL A 5 -10.98 -8.36 -2.18
CA VAL A 5 -9.82 -9.14 -1.77
C VAL A 5 -8.95 -9.46 -2.98
N VAL A 6 -9.56 -9.85 -4.10
CA VAL A 6 -8.83 -10.09 -5.37
C VAL A 6 -8.21 -8.79 -5.88
N TRP A 7 -8.95 -7.68 -5.79
CA TRP A 7 -8.46 -6.36 -6.17
C TRP A 7 -7.26 -5.92 -5.32
N ALA A 8 -7.32 -6.07 -4.00
CA ALA A 8 -6.26 -5.67 -3.07
C ALA A 8 -4.99 -6.51 -3.24
N LYS A 9 -5.13 -7.82 -3.49
CA LYS A 9 -3.99 -8.71 -3.76
C LYS A 9 -3.18 -8.30 -4.99
N LYS A 10 -3.79 -7.65 -5.98
CA LYS A 10 -3.08 -7.14 -7.17
C LYS A 10 -2.27 -5.86 -6.90
N ARG A 11 -2.38 -5.27 -5.70
CA ARG A 11 -1.79 -3.97 -5.30
C ARG A 11 -0.71 -4.08 -4.23
N ILE A 12 -0.31 -5.30 -3.91
CA ILE A 12 0.87 -5.58 -3.10
C ILE A 12 1.97 -6.17 -3.96
N PHE A 13 3.23 -5.93 -3.58
CA PHE A 13 4.36 -6.51 -4.31
C PHE A 13 4.43 -8.04 -4.08
N PRO A 14 4.89 -8.82 -5.07
CA PRO A 14 4.93 -10.27 -4.95
C PRO A 14 5.97 -10.74 -3.92
N LYS A 15 5.70 -11.84 -3.22
CA LYS A 15 6.56 -12.37 -2.14
C LYS A 15 7.97 -12.73 -2.62
N ASN A 16 8.13 -13.11 -3.88
CA ASN A 16 9.41 -13.48 -4.50
C ASN A 16 10.14 -12.30 -5.16
N ARG A 17 9.69 -11.05 -4.96
CA ARG A 17 10.39 -9.86 -5.44
C ARG A 17 11.79 -9.80 -4.82
N MET A 18 12.81 -9.51 -5.63
CA MET A 18 14.24 -9.50 -5.22
C MET A 18 14.53 -8.67 -3.96
N ASP A 19 13.91 -7.49 -3.84
CA ASP A 19 14.08 -6.53 -2.75
C ASP A 19 13.02 -6.69 -1.63
N CYS A 20 12.25 -7.79 -1.60
CA CYS A 20 11.17 -8.03 -0.64
C CYS A 20 11.60 -7.77 0.81
N LYS A 21 12.76 -8.29 1.23
CA LYS A 21 13.27 -8.10 2.59
C LYS A 21 13.56 -6.63 2.91
N GLY A 22 14.09 -5.87 1.94
CA GLY A 22 14.35 -4.45 2.08
C GLY A 22 13.06 -3.65 2.22
N ILE A 23 12.06 -3.94 1.39
CA ILE A 23 10.74 -3.29 1.46
C ILE A 23 10.06 -3.58 2.79
N LEU A 24 10.05 -4.83 3.25
CA LEU A 24 9.46 -5.19 4.55
C LEU A 24 10.15 -4.46 5.71
N LYS A 25 11.48 -4.36 5.68
CA LYS A 25 12.25 -3.59 6.67
C LYS A 25 11.88 -2.10 6.66
N MET A 26 11.75 -1.47 5.49
CA MET A 26 11.30 -0.08 5.37
C MET A 26 9.86 0.11 5.88
N MET A 27 9.01 -0.90 5.71
CA MET A 27 7.66 -0.92 6.25
C MET A 27 7.59 -1.28 7.74
N GLY A 28 8.70 -1.65 8.39
CA GLY A 28 8.70 -2.13 9.77
C GLY A 28 7.94 -3.45 9.98
N LEU A 29 7.89 -4.30 8.96
CA LEU A 29 7.26 -5.62 9.01
C LEU A 29 8.33 -6.71 9.20
N PRO A 30 8.17 -7.63 10.18
CA PRO A 30 9.12 -8.71 10.40
C PRO A 30 9.06 -9.77 9.30
N ASP A 31 7.87 -10.01 8.76
CA ASP A 31 7.59 -11.03 7.76
C ASP A 31 6.60 -10.53 6.70
N TYR A 32 6.52 -11.26 5.59
CA TYR A 32 5.56 -10.95 4.53
C TYR A 32 4.13 -11.25 4.99
N ASN A 33 3.36 -10.20 5.24
CA ASN A 33 1.93 -10.28 5.54
C ASN A 33 1.14 -9.40 4.56
N ALA A 34 0.33 -10.04 3.71
CA ALA A 34 -0.42 -9.35 2.66
C ALA A 34 -1.39 -8.29 3.21
N TRP A 35 -2.07 -8.56 4.32
CA TRP A 35 -3.04 -7.63 4.90
C TRP A 35 -2.36 -6.42 5.53
N GLU A 36 -1.23 -6.62 6.20
CA GLU A 36 -0.45 -5.50 6.76
C GLU A 36 0.16 -4.63 5.66
N ILE A 37 0.62 -5.22 4.56
CA ILE A 37 1.08 -4.46 3.39
C ILE A 37 -0.08 -3.65 2.80
N VAL A 38 -1.26 -4.26 2.61
CA VAL A 38 -2.46 -3.58 2.11
C VAL A 38 -2.85 -2.39 3.00
N LYS A 39 -2.83 -2.53 4.33
CA LYS A 39 -3.14 -1.44 5.26
C LYS A 39 -2.14 -0.30 5.16
N ARG A 40 -0.84 -0.61 5.20
CA ARG A 40 0.22 0.42 5.17
C ARG A 40 0.28 1.21 3.87
N THR A 41 -0.16 0.62 2.76
CA THR A 41 -0.20 1.27 1.44
C THR A 41 -1.60 1.77 1.06
N ASN A 42 -2.62 1.48 1.87
CA ASN A 42 -4.03 1.67 1.56
C ASN A 42 -4.45 1.03 0.22
N ALA A 43 -3.74 -0.03 -0.21
CA ALA A 43 -3.82 -0.61 -1.55
C ALA A 43 -3.77 0.44 -2.68
N CYS A 44 -3.03 1.53 -2.50
CA CYS A 44 -2.96 2.64 -3.44
C CYS A 44 -1.62 2.63 -4.19
N LEU A 45 -1.66 2.29 -5.48
CA LEU A 45 -0.53 2.47 -6.40
C LEU A 45 -0.52 3.87 -7.00
N THR A 46 0.60 4.26 -7.62
CA THR A 46 0.82 5.61 -8.17
C THR A 46 -0.26 6.05 -9.17
N GLU A 47 -0.85 5.11 -9.91
CA GLU A 47 -1.85 5.38 -10.94
C GLU A 47 -3.28 5.04 -10.51
N ASP A 48 -3.47 4.43 -9.34
CA ASP A 48 -4.80 3.99 -8.91
C ASP A 48 -5.69 5.20 -8.58
N PRO A 49 -6.91 5.28 -9.15
CA PRO A 49 -7.87 6.34 -8.81
C PRO A 49 -8.56 6.13 -7.45
N TYR A 50 -8.45 4.92 -6.87
CA TYR A 50 -9.11 4.52 -5.64
C TYR A 50 -8.10 4.00 -4.61
N TRP A 51 -8.48 4.04 -3.34
CA TRP A 51 -7.70 3.54 -2.20
C TRP A 51 -8.64 3.04 -1.10
N LEU A 52 -8.11 2.23 -0.18
CA LEU A 52 -8.86 1.71 0.96
C LEU A 52 -8.63 2.56 2.20
N ARG A 53 -9.74 2.98 2.79
CA ARG A 53 -9.80 3.63 4.09
C ARG A 53 -10.10 2.57 5.16
N PHE A 54 -9.23 2.42 6.15
CA PHE A 54 -9.34 1.48 7.27
C PHE A 54 -9.85 2.14 8.56
N SER A 55 -9.73 3.45 8.70
CA SER A 55 -10.41 4.23 9.76
C SER A 55 -10.94 5.54 9.21
N GLU A 56 -11.88 6.18 9.91
CA GLU A 56 -12.58 7.33 9.34
C GLU A 56 -11.70 8.56 9.14
N GLU A 57 -10.63 8.63 9.92
CA GLU A 57 -9.67 9.72 10.02
C GLU A 57 -8.61 9.67 8.91
N GLU A 58 -8.44 8.52 8.25
CA GLU A 58 -7.50 8.39 7.14
C GLU A 58 -7.97 9.21 5.94
N THR A 59 -7.02 9.92 5.33
CA THR A 59 -7.22 10.72 4.12
C THR A 59 -6.35 10.19 2.99
N PHE A 60 -6.59 10.69 1.76
CA PHE A 60 -5.73 10.34 0.63
C PHE A 60 -4.25 10.68 0.88
N ALA A 61 -3.97 11.72 1.68
CA ALA A 61 -2.61 12.15 2.01
C ALA A 61 -1.82 11.10 2.82
N ASP A 62 -2.53 10.17 3.48
CA ASP A 62 -1.95 9.10 4.29
C ASP A 62 -1.59 7.88 3.44
N THR A 63 -2.08 7.80 2.20
CA THR A 63 -1.70 6.72 1.27
C THR A 63 -0.24 6.86 0.84
N THR A 64 0.38 5.77 0.37
CA THR A 64 1.74 5.83 -0.20
C THR A 64 1.84 6.85 -1.33
N ARG A 65 0.83 6.96 -2.19
CA ARG A 65 0.76 7.94 -3.27
C ARG A 65 0.63 9.37 -2.74
N GLY A 66 -0.25 9.61 -1.77
CA GLY A 66 -0.46 10.92 -1.16
C GLY A 66 0.80 11.45 -0.47
N ARG A 67 1.51 10.57 0.24
CA ARG A 67 2.81 10.88 0.86
C ARG A 67 3.88 11.24 -0.18
N SER A 68 4.00 10.45 -1.26
CA SER A 68 4.95 10.76 -2.34
C SER A 68 4.64 12.10 -3.03
N ARG A 69 3.36 12.44 -3.21
CA ARG A 69 2.96 13.71 -3.83
C ARG A 69 3.41 14.92 -3.01
N LYS A 70 3.31 14.85 -1.67
CA LYS A 70 3.78 15.93 -0.77
C LYS A 70 5.28 16.20 -0.93
N ILE A 71 6.09 15.15 -1.08
CA ILE A 71 7.54 15.27 -1.27
C ILE A 71 7.87 15.91 -2.62
N MET A 72 7.13 15.56 -3.67
CA MET A 72 7.35 16.12 -5.02
C MET A 72 6.83 17.55 -5.20
N SER A 73 5.97 18.03 -4.30
CA SER A 73 5.41 19.39 -4.31
C SER A 73 6.09 20.36 -3.34
N ALA A 74 7.04 19.88 -2.55
CA ALA A 74 7.88 20.68 -1.65
C ALA A 74 9.19 21.06 -2.34
#